data_AF-A0A383WER9-F1
#
_entry.id   AF-A0A383WER9-F1
#
_cell.length_a   1.000
_cell.length_b   1.000
_cell.length_c   1.000
_cell.angle_alpha   90.00
_cell.angle_beta   90.00
_cell.angle_gamma   90.00
#
_symmetry.space_group_name_H-M   'P 1'
#
loop_
_entity.id
_entity.type
_entity.pdbx_description
1 polymer ?
#
loop_
_entity_poly.entity_id
_entity_poly.type
_entity_poly.pdbx_seq_one_letter_code
_entity_poly.pdbx_strand_id
1 'polypeptide(L)'
;MSSAEHKASTTPAGTPSGKWAVCTTIFEPSQAIVRAVALSGWSVVVVGDKSGAAFNLTAPNLVFLDVTAQRQMADAYGGFTALLPWKHFGRKNIGYLYAITHGAHTIWDFDDDNILKQGIEPALPSRKVFHVAVDNSSCEAFNPYPYMGGPAHADPSMPQSWPRGFPLQLIRKPCSATLLSGDASNVAVVQSLADHDPDVDGIYRLTRGVPFDFHPDSDTTVVLPCGVLAPWNAQATLVLQPALWSLLLPISVHGRVSDIWRSYFAQRLLWDVGYSIAFAPPMVDQLRSPHNYLADMQAEEDLYYKSGQLVTFLRQWAGSASTLPGRAEELMIELYERGYLGLQDVQLTQQWLLALARAGYQFPAIQSAPSPAAAAAAAAAAAAAAVLPQKSTSKFKAARPNIKVTAGPAAAPTQSVRGAVRGEKWAVFTSARAPTAAIKAVAALDGWQVVVVADSATPDTWSWPNVTFLSLQQQQELGYDILQHIPPDDHARKNIGYLYAVSHAAYAVYDGADSQELLQDYIPVLRCGDAGRETTRNITASPCAGLYTVADAPADSNVFDPWQLFARSALHTASSNTSSAATQMCFSRQMAAPLIQHSLSNQQDAVVDPTTFSVVLPRNVTAPAIR
;
A
#
# COMPACT_ATOMS: atom_id res chain seq x y z
N MET A 1 26.82 -54.51 -39.26
CA MET A 1 27.38 -53.56 -38.27
C MET A 1 26.55 -52.28 -38.35
N SER A 2 25.32 -52.36 -37.86
CA SER A 2 24.82 -51.77 -36.60
C SER A 2 24.59 -50.26 -36.71
N SER A 3 23.36 -49.97 -37.10
CA SER A 3 22.60 -48.74 -36.92
C SER A 3 22.63 -48.25 -35.48
N ALA A 4 22.98 -46.98 -35.27
CA ALA A 4 22.77 -46.29 -34.00
C ALA A 4 21.38 -45.63 -34.03
N GLU A 5 20.44 -46.25 -33.34
CA GLU A 5 19.09 -45.76 -33.15
C GLU A 5 19.08 -44.39 -32.45
N HIS A 6 18.35 -43.45 -33.03
CA HIS A 6 17.89 -42.24 -32.34
C HIS A 6 17.05 -42.64 -31.12
N LYS A 7 17.55 -42.36 -29.92
CA LYS A 7 16.70 -42.31 -28.72
C LYS A 7 15.79 -41.10 -28.85
N ALA A 8 14.59 -41.33 -29.37
CA ALA A 8 13.45 -40.44 -29.19
C ALA A 8 13.27 -40.20 -27.68
N SER A 9 13.17 -38.93 -27.31
CA SER A 9 12.72 -38.51 -25.99
C SER A 9 11.37 -39.17 -25.72
N THR A 10 11.37 -40.10 -24.78
CA THR A 10 10.20 -40.89 -24.40
C THR A 10 9.18 -39.98 -23.74
N THR A 11 8.04 -39.76 -24.42
CA THR A 11 6.78 -39.33 -23.80
C THR A 11 6.56 -40.17 -22.53
N PRO A 12 6.25 -39.57 -21.36
CA PRO A 12 5.96 -40.34 -20.16
C PRO A 12 4.82 -41.32 -20.44
N ALA A 13 5.14 -42.62 -20.42
CA ALA A 13 4.14 -43.68 -20.51
C ALA A 13 3.28 -43.62 -19.23
N GLY A 14 2.04 -43.16 -19.36
CA GLY A 14 1.03 -43.18 -18.30
C GLY A 14 0.60 -41.80 -17.80
N THR A 15 -0.13 -41.03 -18.62
CA THR A 15 -0.87 -39.83 -18.21
C THR A 15 -2.37 -40.13 -18.19
N PRO A 16 -2.94 -40.72 -17.11
CA PRO A 16 -4.30 -41.25 -17.14
C PRO A 16 -5.37 -40.24 -16.69
N SER A 17 -5.02 -39.03 -16.25
CA SER A 17 -5.94 -38.17 -15.48
C SER A 17 -6.15 -36.74 -15.99
N GLY A 18 -5.33 -36.23 -16.91
CA GLY A 18 -5.41 -34.83 -17.38
C GLY A 18 -5.16 -33.76 -16.30
N LYS A 19 -4.68 -34.13 -15.10
CA LYS A 19 -4.36 -33.21 -14.00
C LYS A 19 -2.87 -32.87 -13.98
N TRP A 20 -2.54 -31.58 -13.98
CA TRP A 20 -1.16 -31.08 -14.03
C TRP A 20 -0.87 -30.05 -12.94
N ALA A 21 0.23 -30.19 -12.22
CA ALA A 21 0.76 -29.15 -11.33
C ALA A 21 1.86 -28.38 -12.08
N VAL A 22 1.79 -27.05 -12.07
CA VAL A 22 2.73 -26.18 -12.80
C VAL A 22 3.43 -25.24 -11.82
N CYS A 23 4.76 -25.28 -11.85
CA CYS A 23 5.63 -24.43 -11.03
C CYS A 23 6.73 -23.80 -11.89
N THR A 24 7.23 -22.65 -11.48
CA THR A 24 8.52 -22.11 -11.96
C THR A 24 9.49 -22.09 -10.79
N THR A 25 10.80 -22.28 -11.03
CA THR A 25 11.80 -22.19 -9.96
C THR A 25 13.17 -21.77 -10.48
N ILE A 26 13.93 -21.10 -9.63
CA ILE A 26 15.37 -20.85 -9.80
C ILE A 26 16.20 -21.57 -8.73
N PHE A 27 15.55 -22.37 -7.86
CA PHE A 27 16.17 -23.04 -6.73
C PHE A 27 16.30 -24.56 -6.97
N GLU A 28 17.01 -25.22 -6.07
CA GLU A 28 16.98 -26.69 -5.97
C GLU A 28 15.55 -27.16 -5.65
N PRO A 29 15.19 -28.42 -5.98
CA PRO A 29 13.84 -28.93 -5.76
C PRO A 29 13.34 -28.73 -4.32
N SER A 30 12.32 -27.89 -4.15
CA SER A 30 11.77 -27.55 -2.84
C SER A 30 10.83 -28.63 -2.30
N GLN A 31 10.48 -28.52 -1.01
CA GLN A 31 9.47 -29.40 -0.42
C GLN A 31 8.10 -29.26 -1.10
N ALA A 32 7.75 -28.08 -1.60
CA ALA A 32 6.51 -27.87 -2.37
C ALA A 32 6.48 -28.74 -3.64
N ILE A 33 7.57 -28.74 -4.40
CA ILE A 33 7.71 -29.57 -5.61
C ILE A 33 7.68 -31.06 -5.26
N VAL A 34 8.38 -31.48 -4.21
CA VAL A 34 8.37 -32.88 -3.74
C VAL A 34 6.95 -33.33 -3.36
N ARG A 35 6.18 -32.47 -2.68
CA ARG A 35 4.78 -32.75 -2.32
C ARG A 35 3.88 -32.83 -3.55
N ALA A 36 4.05 -31.95 -4.53
CA ALA A 36 3.32 -31.98 -5.78
C ALA A 36 3.58 -33.27 -6.57
N VAL A 37 4.84 -33.72 -6.63
CA VAL A 37 5.23 -34.98 -7.30
C VAL A 37 4.61 -36.21 -6.62
N ALA A 38 4.42 -36.16 -5.30
CA ALA A 38 3.80 -37.24 -4.54
C ALA A 38 2.27 -37.35 -4.72
N LEU A 39 1.62 -36.38 -5.39
CA LEU A 39 0.19 -36.43 -5.65
C LEU A 39 -0.15 -37.54 -6.66
N SER A 40 -0.96 -38.50 -6.21
CA SER A 40 -1.42 -39.60 -7.06
C SER A 40 -2.29 -39.08 -8.20
N GLY A 41 -1.99 -39.50 -9.44
CA GLY A 41 -2.74 -39.08 -10.61
C GLY A 41 -2.49 -37.63 -11.04
N TRP A 42 -1.39 -37.00 -10.61
CA TRP A 42 -0.95 -35.70 -11.11
C TRP A 42 0.36 -35.81 -11.88
N SER A 43 0.44 -35.13 -13.02
CA SER A 43 1.71 -34.82 -13.67
C SER A 43 2.23 -33.48 -13.16
N VAL A 44 3.54 -33.31 -13.08
CA VAL A 44 4.16 -32.07 -12.61
C VAL A 44 5.08 -31.54 -13.70
N VAL A 45 4.94 -30.27 -14.04
CA VAL A 45 5.90 -29.56 -14.88
C VAL A 45 6.51 -28.39 -14.11
N VAL A 46 7.84 -28.39 -14.06
CA VAL A 46 8.62 -27.34 -13.40
C VAL A 46 9.42 -26.60 -14.47
N VAL A 47 9.24 -25.29 -14.57
CA VAL A 47 9.94 -24.42 -15.51
C VAL A 47 11.18 -23.83 -14.85
N GLY A 48 12.36 -24.12 -15.38
CA GLY A 48 13.61 -23.52 -14.92
C GLY A 48 13.89 -22.15 -15.57
N ASP A 49 14.90 -21.44 -15.07
CA ASP A 49 15.44 -20.22 -15.69
C ASP A 49 16.96 -20.34 -15.91
N LYS A 50 17.53 -19.48 -16.77
CA LYS A 50 18.95 -19.50 -17.21
C LYS A 50 19.98 -19.36 -16.09
N SER A 51 19.56 -18.98 -14.89
CA SER A 51 20.44 -18.77 -13.74
C SER A 51 19.97 -19.54 -12.50
N GLY A 52 19.14 -20.57 -12.69
CA GLY A 52 18.69 -21.42 -11.60
C GLY A 52 19.78 -22.36 -11.08
N ALA A 53 19.61 -22.80 -9.84
CA ALA A 53 20.39 -23.88 -9.25
C ALA A 53 20.21 -25.19 -10.04
N ALA A 54 21.00 -26.22 -9.71
CA ALA A 54 20.80 -27.51 -10.34
C ALA A 54 19.41 -28.04 -9.96
N PHE A 55 18.75 -28.75 -10.88
CA PHE A 55 17.46 -29.37 -10.59
C PHE A 55 17.63 -30.88 -10.59
N ASN A 56 17.95 -31.44 -9.42
CA ASN A 56 18.33 -32.85 -9.26
C ASN A 56 17.19 -33.71 -8.70
N LEU A 57 15.96 -33.53 -9.21
CA LEU A 57 14.81 -34.39 -8.89
C LEU A 57 14.32 -35.09 -10.15
N THR A 58 14.13 -36.40 -10.07
CA THR A 58 13.57 -37.21 -11.15
C THR A 58 12.44 -38.07 -10.61
N ALA A 59 11.30 -38.04 -11.30
CA ALA A 59 10.14 -38.87 -11.00
C ALA A 59 9.40 -39.18 -12.31
N PRO A 60 8.69 -40.30 -12.42
CA PRO A 60 8.02 -40.71 -13.67
C PRO A 60 6.93 -39.72 -14.13
N ASN A 61 6.34 -38.98 -13.20
CA ASN A 61 5.30 -37.98 -13.43
C ASN A 61 5.85 -36.54 -13.43
N LEU A 62 7.16 -36.33 -13.37
CA LEU A 62 7.79 -35.01 -13.31
C LEU A 62 8.52 -34.69 -14.62
N VAL A 63 8.26 -33.50 -15.14
CA VAL A 63 9.01 -32.89 -16.25
C VAL A 63 9.67 -31.61 -15.77
N PHE A 64 10.99 -31.54 -15.90
CA PHE A 64 11.73 -30.29 -15.73
C PHE A 64 12.04 -29.68 -17.10
N LEU A 65 11.50 -28.49 -17.36
CA LEU A 65 11.78 -27.73 -18.57
C LEU A 65 13.01 -26.86 -18.33
N ASP A 66 14.18 -27.41 -18.62
CA ASP A 66 15.43 -26.66 -18.64
C ASP A 66 15.51 -25.71 -19.85
N VAL A 67 16.60 -24.96 -19.98
CA VAL A 67 16.79 -24.00 -21.09
C VAL A 67 16.72 -24.69 -22.45
N THR A 68 17.20 -25.93 -22.56
CA THR A 68 17.23 -26.69 -23.81
C THR A 68 15.83 -27.16 -24.20
N ALA A 69 15.09 -27.75 -23.26
CA ALA A 69 13.71 -28.20 -23.44
C ALA A 69 12.78 -27.02 -23.80
N GLN A 70 12.95 -25.87 -23.14
CA GLN A 70 12.20 -24.66 -23.47
C GLN A 70 12.51 -24.13 -24.88
N ARG A 71 13.76 -24.27 -25.35
CA ARG A 71 14.12 -23.92 -26.73
C ARG A 71 13.53 -24.89 -27.75
N GLN A 72 13.45 -26.18 -27.44
CA GLN A 72 12.79 -27.17 -28.30
C GLN A 72 11.29 -26.88 -28.45
N MET A 73 10.63 -26.37 -27.41
CA MET A 73 9.23 -25.91 -27.53
C MET A 73 9.06 -24.76 -28.53
N ALA A 74 10.10 -23.97 -28.79
CA ALA A 74 10.06 -22.89 -29.77
C ALA A 74 9.94 -23.40 -31.21
N ASP A 75 10.25 -24.66 -31.49
CA ASP A 75 10.10 -25.24 -32.83
C ASP A 75 8.62 -25.31 -33.24
N ALA A 76 7.72 -25.57 -32.29
CA ALA A 76 6.27 -25.62 -32.51
C ALA A 76 5.55 -24.30 -32.14
N TYR A 77 6.05 -23.60 -31.11
CA TYR A 77 5.39 -22.43 -30.51
C TYR A 77 6.28 -21.18 -30.45
N GLY A 78 7.21 -21.05 -31.40
CA GLY A 78 8.24 -20.00 -31.43
C GLY A 78 7.72 -18.57 -31.28
N GLY A 79 6.57 -18.26 -31.88
CA GLY A 79 5.94 -16.94 -31.75
C GLY A 79 5.55 -16.59 -30.31
N PHE A 80 5.11 -17.57 -29.53
CA PHE A 80 4.79 -17.40 -28.12
C PHE A 80 6.04 -17.42 -27.24
N THR A 81 6.88 -18.44 -27.38
CA THR A 81 8.05 -18.62 -26.50
C THR A 81 9.10 -17.52 -26.68
N ALA A 82 9.21 -16.91 -27.86
CA ALA A 82 10.15 -15.83 -28.13
C ALA A 82 9.79 -14.52 -27.41
N LEU A 83 8.51 -14.31 -27.08
CA LEU A 83 8.06 -13.12 -26.36
C LEU A 83 8.35 -13.20 -24.87
N LEU A 84 8.52 -14.40 -24.32
CA LEU A 84 8.69 -14.61 -22.88
C LEU A 84 10.14 -14.33 -22.45
N PRO A 85 10.38 -13.27 -21.64
CA PRO A 85 11.73 -12.95 -21.19
C PRO A 85 12.29 -14.01 -20.23
N TRP A 86 13.61 -14.04 -20.11
CA TRP A 86 14.32 -14.78 -19.07
C TRP A 86 14.41 -13.92 -17.81
N LYS A 87 14.66 -14.55 -16.64
CA LYS A 87 14.69 -13.89 -15.33
C LYS A 87 13.41 -13.14 -15.03
N HIS A 88 12.29 -13.74 -15.43
CA HIS A 88 10.99 -13.09 -15.37
C HIS A 88 9.93 -14.07 -14.90
N PHE A 89 9.08 -13.62 -13.98
CA PHE A 89 8.00 -14.43 -13.39
C PHE A 89 7.08 -15.07 -14.45
N GLY A 90 6.73 -14.30 -15.49
CA GLY A 90 5.94 -14.78 -16.63
C GLY A 90 6.56 -15.94 -17.44
N ARG A 91 7.78 -16.41 -17.13
CA ARG A 91 8.34 -17.65 -17.69
C ARG A 91 7.47 -18.87 -17.40
N LYS A 92 6.72 -18.84 -16.29
CA LYS A 92 5.75 -19.86 -15.89
C LYS A 92 4.72 -20.18 -16.99
N ASN A 93 4.43 -19.20 -17.86
CA ASN A 93 3.58 -19.38 -19.05
C ASN A 93 3.98 -20.55 -19.97
N ILE A 94 5.27 -20.88 -20.04
CA ILE A 94 5.75 -22.04 -20.81
C ILE A 94 5.23 -23.35 -20.21
N GLY A 95 5.20 -23.44 -18.88
CA GLY A 95 4.71 -24.60 -18.16
C GLY A 95 3.22 -24.82 -18.37
N TYR A 96 2.42 -23.73 -18.39
CA TYR A 96 1.01 -23.81 -18.72
C TYR A 96 0.79 -24.33 -20.14
N LEU A 97 1.51 -23.77 -21.13
CA LEU A 97 1.40 -24.25 -22.51
C LEU A 97 1.79 -25.72 -22.62
N TYR A 98 2.91 -26.11 -22.00
CA TYR A 98 3.37 -27.49 -21.99
C TYR A 98 2.31 -28.44 -21.42
N ALA A 99 1.74 -28.11 -20.26
CA ALA A 99 0.70 -28.94 -19.65
C ALA A 99 -0.51 -29.09 -20.59
N ILE A 100 -0.99 -27.99 -21.19
CA ILE A 100 -2.12 -27.99 -22.12
C ILE A 100 -1.85 -28.85 -23.35
N THR A 101 -0.67 -28.71 -23.97
CA THR A 101 -0.29 -29.51 -25.16
C THR A 101 -0.11 -31.00 -24.85
N HIS A 102 0.04 -31.35 -23.57
CA HIS A 102 0.13 -32.73 -23.08
C HIS A 102 -1.17 -33.20 -22.40
N GLY A 103 -2.31 -32.60 -22.76
CA GLY A 103 -3.63 -33.10 -22.39
C GLY A 103 -4.14 -32.63 -21.02
N ALA A 104 -3.61 -31.53 -20.49
CA ALA A 104 -4.17 -30.94 -19.27
C ALA A 104 -5.63 -30.51 -19.47
N HIS A 105 -6.49 -31.04 -18.62
CA HIS A 105 -7.87 -30.58 -18.39
C HIS A 105 -7.98 -29.81 -17.07
N THR A 106 -7.01 -29.98 -16.17
CA THR A 106 -6.93 -29.28 -14.90
C THR A 106 -5.49 -28.90 -14.64
N ILE A 107 -5.24 -27.64 -14.27
CA ILE A 107 -3.93 -27.14 -13.88
C ILE A 107 -4.00 -26.62 -12.45
N TRP A 108 -3.13 -27.11 -11.58
CA TRP A 108 -2.85 -26.51 -10.27
C TRP A 108 -1.58 -25.67 -10.39
N ASP A 109 -1.78 -24.35 -10.34
CA ASP A 109 -0.77 -23.31 -10.39
C ASP A 109 -0.26 -23.05 -8.96
N PHE A 110 1.01 -23.37 -8.71
CA PHE A 110 1.63 -23.22 -7.38
C PHE A 110 3.05 -22.70 -7.49
N ASP A 111 3.52 -22.01 -6.46
CA ASP A 111 4.91 -21.57 -6.36
C ASP A 111 5.74 -22.57 -5.53
N ASP A 112 7.06 -22.53 -5.71
CA ASP A 112 7.99 -23.45 -5.06
C ASP A 112 8.13 -23.24 -3.55
N ASP A 113 7.51 -22.21 -2.99
CA ASP A 113 7.37 -21.94 -1.57
C ASP A 113 5.99 -22.32 -1.00
N ASN A 114 5.07 -22.85 -1.81
CA ASN A 114 3.72 -23.26 -1.41
C ASN A 114 3.67 -24.76 -1.05
N ILE A 115 3.92 -25.10 0.20
CA ILE A 115 3.98 -26.50 0.64
C ILE A 115 2.57 -27.02 0.86
N LEU A 116 2.14 -27.97 0.03
CA LEU A 116 0.84 -28.61 0.19
C LEU A 116 0.72 -29.33 1.54
N LYS A 117 -0.37 -29.05 2.26
CA LYS A 117 -0.69 -29.68 3.55
C LYS A 117 -0.97 -31.18 3.39
N GLN A 118 -0.70 -31.93 4.45
CA GLN A 118 -0.87 -33.38 4.43
C GLN A 118 -2.35 -33.78 4.25
N GLY A 119 -2.61 -34.73 3.36
CA GLY A 119 -3.95 -35.28 3.13
C GLY A 119 -4.90 -34.37 2.33
N ILE A 120 -4.41 -33.22 1.83
CA ILE A 120 -5.17 -32.32 0.97
C ILE A 120 -4.74 -32.52 -0.49
N GLU A 121 -5.70 -32.53 -1.41
CA GLU A 121 -5.47 -32.55 -2.86
C GLU A 121 -6.18 -31.34 -3.49
N PRO A 122 -5.58 -30.67 -4.49
CA PRO A 122 -6.27 -29.65 -5.28
C PRO A 122 -7.51 -30.25 -5.96
N ALA A 123 -8.70 -29.76 -5.64
CA ALA A 123 -9.95 -30.24 -6.21
C ALA A 123 -11.02 -29.16 -6.20
N LEU A 124 -12.06 -29.35 -7.01
CA LEU A 124 -13.28 -28.56 -6.86
C LEU A 124 -13.90 -28.80 -5.47
N PRO A 125 -14.29 -27.74 -4.76
CA PRO A 125 -14.91 -27.87 -3.45
C PRO A 125 -16.31 -28.52 -3.61
N SER A 126 -16.57 -29.54 -2.78
CA SER A 126 -17.81 -30.33 -2.83
C SER A 126 -18.73 -30.12 -1.62
N ARG A 127 -18.29 -29.35 -0.63
CA ARG A 127 -19.01 -29.09 0.63
C ARG A 127 -18.76 -27.65 1.06
N LYS A 128 -19.71 -27.10 1.82
CA LYS A 128 -19.63 -25.74 2.41
C LYS A 128 -19.26 -24.67 1.37
N VAL A 129 -19.87 -24.80 0.20
CA VAL A 129 -19.78 -23.82 -0.88
C VAL A 129 -20.93 -22.83 -0.71
N PHE A 130 -20.58 -21.56 -0.72
CA PHE A 130 -21.53 -20.47 -0.58
C PHE A 130 -21.38 -19.47 -1.72
N HIS A 131 -22.48 -19.10 -2.35
CA HIS A 131 -22.54 -18.05 -3.35
C HIS A 131 -22.67 -16.72 -2.63
N VAL A 132 -21.80 -15.77 -2.95
CA VAL A 132 -21.84 -14.43 -2.37
C VAL A 132 -22.98 -13.65 -3.03
N ALA A 133 -23.93 -13.18 -2.24
CA ALA A 133 -24.94 -12.22 -2.65
C ALA A 133 -24.60 -10.84 -2.10
N VAL A 134 -24.36 -9.88 -2.97
CA VAL A 134 -24.02 -8.50 -2.59
C VAL A 134 -25.11 -7.50 -2.97
N ASP A 135 -25.16 -6.39 -2.25
CA ASP A 135 -25.77 -5.17 -2.77
C ASP A 135 -24.79 -4.49 -3.75
N ASN A 136 -25.10 -4.55 -5.05
CA ASN A 136 -24.28 -4.01 -6.14
C ASN A 136 -24.01 -2.50 -6.04
N SER A 137 -24.81 -1.76 -5.27
CA SER A 137 -24.57 -0.33 -4.99
C SER A 137 -23.48 -0.10 -3.93
N SER A 138 -23.15 -1.13 -3.14
CA SER A 138 -22.22 -1.05 -2.01
C SER A 138 -20.89 -1.79 -2.24
N CYS A 139 -20.88 -2.85 -3.06
CA CYS A 139 -19.74 -3.75 -3.22
C CYS A 139 -19.21 -3.76 -4.66
N GLU A 140 -18.21 -2.94 -4.99
CA GLU A 140 -17.51 -3.05 -6.28
C GLU A 140 -16.53 -4.23 -6.32
N ALA A 141 -15.89 -4.48 -5.18
CA ALA A 141 -14.98 -5.60 -4.96
C ALA A 141 -15.34 -6.31 -3.64
N PHE A 142 -15.05 -7.60 -3.56
CA PHE A 142 -15.32 -8.43 -2.39
C PHE A 142 -14.01 -8.93 -1.77
N ASN A 143 -13.81 -8.72 -0.47
CA ASN A 143 -12.67 -9.27 0.24
C ASN A 143 -13.05 -10.65 0.80
N PRO A 144 -12.48 -11.75 0.30
CA PRO A 144 -12.90 -13.09 0.71
C PRO A 144 -12.25 -13.53 2.04
N TYR A 145 -11.09 -12.96 2.41
CA TYR A 145 -10.32 -13.38 3.60
C TYR A 145 -11.10 -13.34 4.92
N PRO A 146 -11.91 -12.29 5.23
CA PRO A 146 -12.80 -12.25 6.39
C PRO A 146 -13.68 -13.48 6.56
N TYR A 147 -14.27 -13.94 5.45
CA TYR A 147 -15.23 -15.05 5.43
C TYR A 147 -14.55 -16.41 5.52
N MET A 148 -13.21 -16.43 5.41
CA MET A 148 -12.37 -17.60 5.52
C MET A 148 -11.51 -17.59 6.79
N GLY A 149 -11.90 -16.78 7.80
CA GLY A 149 -11.25 -16.78 9.11
C GLY A 149 -9.94 -15.98 9.16
N GLY A 150 -9.76 -15.02 8.26
CA GLY A 150 -8.61 -14.10 8.30
C GLY A 150 -8.60 -13.24 9.57
N PRO A 151 -7.42 -12.86 10.08
CA PRO A 151 -7.31 -12.14 11.34
C PRO A 151 -7.98 -10.76 11.28
N ALA A 152 -8.67 -10.43 12.38
CA ALA A 152 -9.15 -9.08 12.64
C ALA A 152 -8.05 -8.23 13.28
N HIS A 153 -8.00 -6.95 12.92
CA HIS A 153 -7.08 -6.02 13.55
C HIS A 153 -7.67 -5.47 14.86
N ALA A 154 -6.80 -5.13 15.83
CA ALA A 154 -7.22 -4.60 17.13
C ALA A 154 -7.99 -3.28 17.05
N ASP A 155 -7.69 -2.48 16.02
CA ASP A 155 -8.44 -1.27 15.69
C ASP A 155 -9.76 -1.66 14.97
N PRO A 156 -10.93 -1.43 15.59
CA PRO A 156 -12.23 -1.76 15.00
C PRO A 156 -12.56 -0.97 13.73
N SER A 157 -11.87 0.15 13.49
CA SER A 157 -12.03 1.00 12.31
C SER A 157 -11.15 0.57 11.12
N MET A 158 -10.28 -0.43 11.34
CA MET A 158 -9.40 -0.99 10.34
C MET A 158 -9.87 -2.39 9.94
N PRO A 159 -9.89 -2.71 8.63
CA PRO A 159 -10.44 -3.97 8.16
C PRO A 159 -9.55 -5.15 8.55
N GLN A 160 -10.21 -6.33 8.57
CA GLN A 160 -9.57 -7.64 8.62
C GLN A 160 -8.65 -7.83 7.41
N SER A 161 -7.76 -8.84 7.44
CA SER A 161 -6.82 -9.17 6.36
C SER A 161 -7.44 -9.12 4.95
N TRP A 162 -6.66 -8.72 3.95
CA TRP A 162 -7.11 -8.62 2.55
C TRP A 162 -6.07 -9.20 1.58
N PRO A 163 -6.49 -9.72 0.41
CA PRO A 163 -5.57 -10.23 -0.59
C PRO A 163 -4.79 -9.11 -1.26
N ARG A 164 -3.54 -9.42 -1.66
CA ARG A 164 -2.72 -8.52 -2.48
C ARG A 164 -3.49 -8.09 -3.74
N GLY A 165 -3.48 -6.79 -4.03
CA GLY A 165 -4.20 -6.24 -5.17
C GLY A 165 -5.65 -5.87 -4.91
N PHE A 166 -6.15 -6.02 -3.68
CA PHE A 166 -7.48 -5.52 -3.33
C PHE A 166 -7.46 -3.98 -3.35
N PRO A 167 -8.48 -3.29 -3.92
CA PRO A 167 -8.45 -1.84 -4.02
C PRO A 167 -8.37 -1.17 -2.64
N LEU A 168 -7.29 -0.43 -2.37
CA LEU A 168 -7.02 0.14 -1.05
C LEU A 168 -8.10 1.12 -0.58
N GLN A 169 -8.74 1.85 -1.48
CA GLN A 169 -9.85 2.74 -1.12
C GLN A 169 -11.10 1.97 -0.65
N LEU A 170 -11.18 0.67 -0.93
CA LEU A 170 -12.31 -0.18 -0.57
C LEU A 170 -12.06 -0.99 0.71
N ILE A 171 -10.82 -1.08 1.22
CA ILE A 171 -10.52 -1.93 2.39
C ILE A 171 -11.38 -1.53 3.60
N ARG A 172 -11.63 -0.23 3.79
CA ARG A 172 -12.48 0.30 4.89
C ARG A 172 -13.95 0.48 4.51
N LYS A 173 -14.31 0.32 3.24
CA LYS A 173 -15.67 0.54 2.78
C LYS A 173 -16.52 -0.68 3.17
N PRO A 174 -17.60 -0.52 3.93
CA PRO A 174 -18.49 -1.64 4.24
C PRO A 174 -19.06 -2.22 2.94
N CYS A 175 -18.93 -3.54 2.78
CA CYS A 175 -19.58 -4.29 1.72
C CYS A 175 -20.66 -5.18 2.34
N SER A 176 -21.93 -4.90 2.03
CA SER A 176 -23.05 -5.71 2.49
C SER A 176 -23.16 -6.97 1.64
N ALA A 177 -22.60 -8.07 2.16
CA ALA A 177 -22.61 -9.37 1.52
C ALA A 177 -23.19 -10.45 2.43
N THR A 178 -24.01 -11.32 1.84
CA THR A 178 -24.60 -12.50 2.49
C THR A 178 -24.11 -13.77 1.79
N LEU A 179 -23.87 -14.83 2.56
CA LEU A 179 -23.49 -16.13 2.03
C LEU A 179 -24.73 -17.02 1.85
N LEU A 180 -25.03 -17.38 0.61
CA LEU A 180 -26.13 -18.29 0.27
C LEU A 180 -25.57 -19.68 -0.02
N SER A 181 -26.13 -20.74 0.54
CA SER A 181 -25.67 -22.11 0.21
C SER A 181 -25.81 -22.38 -1.29
N GLY A 182 -24.76 -22.97 -1.88
CA GLY A 182 -24.72 -23.30 -3.30
C GLY A 182 -23.79 -24.48 -3.60
N ASP A 183 -23.40 -24.59 -4.87
CA ASP A 183 -22.46 -25.59 -5.37
C ASP A 183 -21.34 -24.95 -6.23
N ALA A 184 -20.40 -25.75 -6.68
CA ALA A 184 -19.28 -25.31 -7.52
C ALA A 184 -19.47 -25.64 -9.02
N SER A 185 -20.71 -25.85 -9.48
CA SER A 185 -20.99 -26.34 -10.84
C SER A 185 -20.55 -25.37 -11.95
N ASN A 186 -20.59 -24.07 -11.69
CA ASN A 186 -20.17 -23.01 -12.60
C ASN A 186 -18.78 -22.43 -12.24
N VAL A 187 -18.03 -23.07 -11.35
CA VAL A 187 -16.69 -22.61 -10.97
C VAL A 187 -15.66 -23.19 -11.92
N ALA A 188 -14.84 -22.32 -12.53
CA ALA A 188 -13.73 -22.75 -13.40
C ALA A 188 -12.35 -22.40 -12.85
N VAL A 189 -12.29 -21.54 -11.82
CA VAL A 189 -11.05 -21.15 -11.12
C VAL A 189 -11.30 -21.25 -9.61
N VAL A 190 -10.39 -21.86 -8.88
CA VAL A 190 -10.41 -21.94 -7.41
C VAL A 190 -9.09 -21.42 -6.87
N GLN A 191 -9.10 -20.23 -6.25
CA GLN A 191 -7.97 -19.73 -5.47
C GLN A 191 -8.07 -20.32 -4.06
N SER A 192 -7.11 -21.14 -3.67
CA SER A 192 -7.01 -21.59 -2.27
C SER A 192 -6.05 -20.70 -1.50
N LEU A 193 -6.31 -20.51 -0.21
CA LEU A 193 -5.45 -19.67 0.63
C LEU A 193 -4.14 -20.38 1.03
N ALA A 194 -3.23 -19.60 1.58
CA ALA A 194 -1.99 -20.07 2.17
C ALA A 194 -1.96 -19.70 3.65
N ASP A 195 -1.65 -20.66 4.52
CA ASP A 195 -1.32 -20.40 5.91
C ASP A 195 0.16 -20.04 6.05
N HIS A 196 0.54 -19.65 7.27
CA HIS A 196 1.82 -19.12 7.68
C HIS A 196 2.10 -17.74 7.09
N ASP A 197 2.36 -17.61 5.79
CA ASP A 197 2.71 -16.31 5.19
C ASP A 197 1.86 -15.96 3.97
N PRO A 198 0.53 -15.75 4.16
CA PRO A 198 -0.43 -15.54 3.08
C PRO A 198 -0.10 -14.39 2.13
N ASP A 199 -0.71 -14.45 0.94
CA ASP A 199 -0.57 -13.40 -0.06
C ASP A 199 -1.37 -12.15 0.31
N VAL A 200 -0.72 -11.28 1.08
CA VAL A 200 -1.12 -9.92 1.43
C VAL A 200 -0.12 -8.93 0.82
N ASP A 201 -0.58 -7.70 0.56
CA ASP A 201 0.26 -6.65 -0.04
C ASP A 201 1.34 -6.09 0.90
N GLY A 202 2.29 -5.35 0.31
CA GLY A 202 3.37 -4.68 1.03
C GLY A 202 2.89 -3.70 2.10
N ILE A 203 1.76 -2.99 1.89
CA ILE A 203 1.19 -2.10 2.91
C ILE A 203 0.72 -2.90 4.13
N TYR A 204 0.04 -4.03 3.93
CA TYR A 204 -0.34 -4.92 5.02
C TYR A 204 0.91 -5.39 5.77
N ARG A 205 1.94 -5.87 5.06
CA ARG A 205 3.19 -6.35 5.69
C ARG A 205 3.93 -5.28 6.49
N LEU A 206 3.90 -4.03 6.03
CA LEU A 206 4.55 -2.90 6.71
C LEU A 206 3.77 -2.39 7.92
N THR A 207 2.45 -2.61 7.95
CA THR A 207 1.56 -2.01 8.96
C THR A 207 0.95 -3.02 9.93
N ARG A 208 1.01 -4.32 9.63
CA ARG A 208 0.32 -5.41 10.35
C ARG A 208 1.26 -6.58 10.65
N GLY A 209 0.77 -7.50 11.49
CA GLY A 209 1.48 -8.75 11.82
C GLY A 209 1.38 -9.79 10.70
N VAL A 210 2.54 -10.25 10.24
CA VAL A 210 2.78 -11.50 9.51
C VAL A 210 3.97 -12.22 10.18
N PRO A 211 4.06 -13.56 10.16
CA PRO A 211 3.13 -14.53 9.59
C PRO A 211 1.78 -14.60 10.32
N PHE A 212 0.74 -15.12 9.67
CA PHE A 212 -0.52 -15.51 10.29
C PHE A 212 -1.18 -16.70 9.57
N ASP A 213 -1.99 -17.44 10.31
CA ASP A 213 -2.83 -18.51 9.79
C ASP A 213 -4.30 -18.06 9.78
N PHE A 214 -5.08 -18.56 8.82
CA PHE A 214 -6.52 -18.43 8.86
C PHE A 214 -7.11 -19.36 9.92
N HIS A 215 -8.27 -19.01 10.46
CA HIS A 215 -8.91 -19.78 11.52
C HIS A 215 -9.15 -21.24 11.07
N PRO A 216 -8.69 -22.27 11.81
CA PRO A 216 -8.71 -23.66 11.36
C PRO A 216 -10.13 -24.22 11.17
N ASP A 217 -11.11 -23.71 11.92
CA ASP A 217 -12.52 -24.10 11.77
C ASP A 217 -13.21 -23.43 10.57
N SER A 218 -12.52 -22.52 9.86
CA SER A 218 -13.07 -21.87 8.69
C SER A 218 -12.85 -22.71 7.43
N ASP A 219 -13.82 -23.58 7.14
CA ASP A 219 -13.87 -24.39 5.92
C ASP A 219 -14.87 -23.86 4.88
N THR A 220 -15.16 -22.56 4.95
CA THR A 220 -16.03 -21.84 4.02
C THR A 220 -15.35 -21.65 2.66
N THR A 221 -16.01 -22.10 1.60
CA THR A 221 -15.68 -21.69 0.22
C THR A 221 -16.69 -20.65 -0.24
N VAL A 222 -16.21 -19.55 -0.85
CA VAL A 222 -17.07 -18.48 -1.39
C VAL A 222 -16.94 -18.38 -2.90
N VAL A 223 -18.07 -18.37 -3.61
CA VAL A 223 -18.18 -18.21 -5.07
C VAL A 223 -18.63 -16.79 -5.38
N LEU A 224 -17.89 -16.09 -6.25
CA LEU A 224 -18.23 -14.71 -6.61
C LEU A 224 -19.30 -14.64 -7.70
N PRO A 225 -20.28 -13.73 -7.56
CA PRO A 225 -21.27 -13.47 -8.59
C PRO A 225 -20.68 -12.61 -9.72
N CYS A 226 -21.32 -12.64 -10.88
CA CYS A 226 -21.04 -11.70 -11.96
C CYS A 226 -21.21 -10.25 -11.48
N GLY A 227 -20.30 -9.36 -11.87
CA GLY A 227 -20.33 -7.94 -11.54
C GLY A 227 -19.62 -7.56 -10.24
N VAL A 228 -19.05 -8.53 -9.52
CA VAL A 228 -18.21 -8.31 -8.32
C VAL A 228 -16.84 -8.90 -8.58
N LEU A 229 -15.78 -8.14 -8.26
CA LEU A 229 -14.42 -8.62 -8.47
C LEU A 229 -13.65 -8.87 -7.17
N ALA A 230 -12.71 -9.79 -7.21
CA ALA A 230 -11.66 -9.95 -6.19
C ALA A 230 -10.37 -10.46 -6.83
N PRO A 231 -9.21 -9.98 -6.37
CA PRO A 231 -7.93 -10.43 -6.90
C PRO A 231 -7.65 -11.87 -6.47
N TRP A 232 -7.02 -12.62 -7.37
CA TRP A 232 -6.43 -13.93 -7.11
C TRP A 232 -5.02 -13.98 -7.72
N ASN A 233 -4.18 -14.92 -7.31
CA ASN A 233 -2.75 -14.91 -7.62
C ASN A 233 -2.33 -16.20 -8.36
N ALA A 234 -1.02 -16.37 -8.61
CA ALA A 234 -0.50 -17.59 -9.22
C ALA A 234 0.00 -18.62 -8.19
N GLN A 235 -0.57 -18.59 -6.98
CA GLN A 235 -0.22 -19.44 -5.84
C GLN A 235 -1.44 -20.28 -5.48
N ALA A 236 -1.26 -21.57 -5.21
CA ALA A 236 -2.32 -22.49 -4.82
C ALA A 236 -3.67 -22.35 -5.59
N THR A 237 -3.61 -22.17 -6.90
CA THR A 237 -4.81 -21.91 -7.74
C THR A 237 -5.10 -23.08 -8.66
N LEU A 238 -6.32 -23.62 -8.60
CA LEU A 238 -6.81 -24.63 -9.52
C LEU A 238 -7.57 -23.98 -10.69
N VAL A 239 -7.16 -24.26 -11.92
CA VAL A 239 -7.83 -23.80 -13.14
C VAL A 239 -8.31 -25.02 -13.93
N LEU A 240 -9.60 -25.05 -14.26
CA LEU A 240 -10.24 -26.15 -14.97
C LEU A 240 -10.29 -25.89 -16.47
N GLN A 241 -10.58 -26.95 -17.24
CA GLN A 241 -10.57 -26.96 -18.70
C GLN A 241 -11.25 -25.73 -19.31
N PRO A 242 -12.46 -25.30 -18.90
CA PRO A 242 -13.13 -24.16 -19.52
C PRO A 242 -12.43 -22.80 -19.31
N ALA A 243 -11.47 -22.72 -18.39
CA ALA A 243 -10.74 -21.51 -18.04
C ALA A 243 -9.23 -21.59 -18.29
N LEU A 244 -8.67 -22.66 -18.88
CA LEU A 244 -7.22 -22.75 -19.11
C LEU A 244 -6.68 -21.61 -20.00
N TRP A 245 -7.52 -20.99 -20.84
CA TRP A 245 -7.16 -19.79 -21.59
C TRP A 245 -6.79 -18.60 -20.69
N SER A 246 -7.24 -18.58 -19.45
CA SER A 246 -7.07 -17.47 -18.51
C SER A 246 -5.75 -17.54 -17.73
N LEU A 247 -4.91 -18.55 -17.96
CA LEU A 247 -3.65 -18.74 -17.21
C LEU A 247 -2.58 -17.71 -17.55
N LEU A 248 -2.66 -17.07 -18.72
CA LEU A 248 -1.61 -16.19 -19.26
C LEU A 248 -1.23 -15.05 -18.33
N LEU A 249 0.02 -15.06 -17.86
CA LEU A 249 0.62 -14.00 -17.06
C LEU A 249 1.23 -12.91 -17.96
N PRO A 250 0.83 -11.64 -17.80
CA PRO A 250 1.47 -10.49 -18.44
C PRO A 250 2.96 -10.39 -18.11
N ILE A 251 3.74 -9.85 -19.03
CA ILE A 251 5.20 -9.72 -18.95
C ILE A 251 5.71 -8.29 -19.05
N SER A 252 4.86 -7.31 -19.37
CA SER A 252 5.31 -5.91 -19.39
C SER A 252 5.25 -5.24 -18.02
N VAL A 253 4.71 -5.92 -17.01
CA VAL A 253 4.54 -5.41 -15.63
C VAL A 253 5.41 -6.19 -14.67
N HIS A 254 5.64 -5.63 -13.48
CA HIS A 254 6.40 -6.32 -12.44
C HIS A 254 5.76 -7.67 -12.06
N GLY A 255 6.56 -8.66 -11.69
CA GLY A 255 6.07 -10.00 -11.34
C GLY A 255 5.03 -10.01 -10.22
N ARG A 256 5.14 -9.08 -9.26
CA ARG A 256 4.17 -8.90 -8.16
C ARG A 256 2.81 -8.32 -8.59
N VAL A 257 2.71 -7.86 -9.82
CA VAL A 257 1.52 -7.23 -10.43
C VAL A 257 0.89 -8.16 -11.47
N SER A 258 1.72 -8.93 -12.18
CA SER A 258 1.34 -9.79 -13.32
C SER A 258 0.17 -10.74 -13.03
N ASP A 259 0.28 -11.55 -11.98
CA ASP A 259 -0.73 -12.53 -11.59
C ASP A 259 -2.06 -11.88 -11.17
N ILE A 260 -1.98 -10.75 -10.46
CA ILE A 260 -3.14 -9.96 -10.03
C ILE A 260 -3.86 -9.30 -11.20
N TRP A 261 -3.15 -8.69 -12.16
CA TRP A 261 -3.78 -8.15 -13.38
C TRP A 261 -4.44 -9.25 -14.20
N ARG A 262 -3.75 -10.38 -14.38
CA ARG A 262 -4.33 -11.60 -14.96
C ARG A 262 -5.62 -12.00 -14.28
N SER A 263 -5.64 -11.91 -12.96
CA SER A 263 -6.78 -12.28 -12.15
C SER A 263 -8.05 -11.49 -12.50
N TYR A 264 -7.94 -10.17 -12.65
CA TYR A 264 -9.06 -9.27 -12.87
C TYR A 264 -9.64 -9.41 -14.28
N PHE A 265 -8.80 -9.39 -15.31
CA PHE A 265 -9.30 -9.50 -16.68
C PHE A 265 -9.84 -10.90 -17.00
N ALA A 266 -9.22 -11.95 -16.43
CA ALA A 266 -9.72 -13.32 -16.54
C ALA A 266 -11.12 -13.42 -15.94
N GLN A 267 -11.29 -12.90 -14.72
CA GLN A 267 -12.56 -12.92 -14.02
C GLN A 267 -13.65 -12.16 -14.77
N ARG A 268 -13.32 -11.03 -15.41
CA ARG A 268 -14.27 -10.33 -16.27
C ARG A 268 -14.71 -11.20 -17.45
N LEU A 269 -13.79 -11.84 -18.16
CA LEU A 269 -14.10 -12.67 -19.33
C LEU A 269 -14.80 -13.98 -18.95
N LEU A 270 -14.59 -14.51 -17.74
CA LEU A 270 -15.34 -15.69 -17.25
C LEU A 270 -16.86 -15.45 -17.23
N TRP A 271 -17.30 -14.23 -16.95
CA TRP A 271 -18.72 -13.88 -16.99
C TRP A 271 -19.35 -14.05 -18.37
N ASP A 272 -18.58 -13.77 -19.43
CA ASP A 272 -19.05 -13.89 -20.81
C ASP A 272 -19.23 -15.34 -21.26
N VAL A 273 -18.65 -16.29 -20.54
CA VAL A 273 -18.72 -17.73 -20.83
C VAL A 273 -19.45 -18.52 -19.74
N GLY A 274 -20.11 -17.83 -18.81
CA GLY A 274 -20.97 -18.42 -17.78
C GLY A 274 -20.25 -19.11 -16.63
N TYR A 275 -18.98 -18.78 -16.40
CA TYR A 275 -18.19 -19.33 -15.30
C TYR A 275 -17.85 -18.27 -14.25
N SER A 276 -17.52 -18.74 -13.04
CA SER A 276 -17.14 -17.94 -11.88
C SER A 276 -15.82 -18.43 -11.26
N ILE A 277 -15.27 -17.59 -10.40
CA ILE A 277 -14.20 -17.96 -9.48
C ILE A 277 -14.76 -18.36 -8.10
N ALA A 278 -14.06 -19.25 -7.40
CA ALA A 278 -14.23 -19.49 -5.99
C ALA A 278 -12.94 -19.21 -5.20
N PHE A 279 -13.10 -18.79 -3.95
CA PHE A 279 -12.03 -18.74 -2.96
C PHE A 279 -12.27 -19.83 -1.92
N ALA A 280 -11.24 -20.63 -1.67
CA ALA A 280 -11.30 -21.81 -0.82
C ALA A 280 -10.34 -21.69 0.38
N PRO A 281 -10.61 -22.43 1.47
CA PRO A 281 -9.75 -22.45 2.66
C PRO A 281 -8.28 -22.78 2.37
N PRO A 282 -7.37 -22.51 3.32
CA PRO A 282 -5.95 -22.75 3.11
C PRO A 282 -5.61 -24.20 2.83
N MET A 283 -4.87 -24.46 1.74
CA MET A 283 -4.39 -25.80 1.37
C MET A 283 -2.87 -25.94 1.40
N VAL A 284 -2.15 -24.83 1.43
CA VAL A 284 -0.69 -24.79 1.50
C VAL A 284 -0.24 -24.00 2.71
N ASP A 285 0.95 -24.31 3.20
CA ASP A 285 1.73 -23.41 4.06
C ASP A 285 2.73 -22.68 3.17
N GLN A 286 2.77 -21.34 3.22
CA GLN A 286 3.72 -20.56 2.44
C GLN A 286 4.97 -20.24 3.28
N LEU A 287 6.13 -20.68 2.82
CA LEU A 287 7.42 -20.41 3.47
C LEU A 287 8.24 -19.41 2.64
N ARG A 288 7.97 -18.12 2.81
CA ARG A 288 8.63 -17.07 2.02
C ARG A 288 10.12 -16.95 2.38
N SER A 289 10.88 -16.55 1.37
CA SER A 289 12.25 -16.08 1.59
C SER A 289 12.26 -14.73 2.33
N PRO A 290 13.36 -14.33 2.98
CA PRO A 290 13.45 -12.99 3.56
C PRO A 290 13.24 -11.90 2.49
N HIS A 291 12.30 -10.98 2.73
CA HIS A 291 11.95 -9.92 1.80
C HIS A 291 12.19 -8.52 2.40
N ASN A 292 12.44 -7.55 1.52
CA ASN A 292 12.38 -6.14 1.87
C ASN A 292 10.97 -5.62 1.58
N TYR A 293 10.13 -5.53 2.62
CA TYR A 293 8.72 -5.14 2.46
C TYR A 293 8.51 -3.75 1.86
N LEU A 294 9.46 -2.82 2.03
CA LEU A 294 9.38 -1.51 1.39
C LEU A 294 9.62 -1.61 -0.12
N ALA A 295 10.58 -2.45 -0.55
CA ALA A 295 10.82 -2.72 -1.96
C ALA A 295 9.64 -3.49 -2.58
N ASP A 296 9.04 -4.44 -1.86
CA ASP A 296 7.85 -5.14 -2.32
C ASP A 296 6.66 -4.20 -2.49
N MET A 297 6.45 -3.28 -1.55
CA MET A 297 5.44 -2.23 -1.66
C MET A 297 5.69 -1.36 -2.91
N GLN A 298 6.92 -0.91 -3.13
CA GLN A 298 7.27 -0.15 -4.34
C GLN A 298 7.00 -0.94 -5.62
N ALA A 299 7.31 -2.24 -5.62
CA ALA A 299 7.07 -3.13 -6.75
C ALA A 299 5.58 -3.44 -7.01
N GLU A 300 4.70 -3.09 -6.07
CA GLU A 300 3.25 -3.25 -6.13
C GLU A 300 2.51 -1.92 -6.39
N GLU A 301 3.23 -0.83 -6.68
CA GLU A 301 2.69 0.53 -6.84
C GLU A 301 1.41 0.59 -7.71
N ASP A 302 1.44 -0.09 -8.85
CA ASP A 302 0.33 -0.17 -9.79
C ASP A 302 -0.94 -0.77 -9.16
N LEU A 303 -0.80 -1.73 -8.26
CA LEU A 303 -1.92 -2.33 -7.56
C LEU A 303 -2.61 -1.32 -6.63
N TYR A 304 -1.85 -0.43 -6.01
CA TYR A 304 -2.39 0.54 -5.06
C TYR A 304 -3.14 1.67 -5.75
N TYR A 305 -2.59 2.17 -6.84
CA TYR A 305 -3.15 3.33 -7.53
C TYR A 305 -4.18 2.97 -8.61
N LYS A 306 -4.10 1.78 -9.21
CA LYS A 306 -4.89 1.45 -10.40
C LYS A 306 -5.98 0.39 -10.19
N SER A 307 -5.93 -0.43 -9.13
CA SER A 307 -6.88 -1.57 -8.97
C SER A 307 -8.34 -1.13 -8.89
N GLY A 308 -8.67 -0.08 -8.15
CA GLY A 308 -10.08 0.34 -8.04
C GLY A 308 -10.64 0.97 -9.33
N GLN A 309 -9.79 1.65 -10.11
CA GLN A 309 -10.17 2.13 -11.45
C GLN A 309 -10.35 0.95 -12.41
N LEU A 310 -9.51 -0.08 -12.31
CA LEU A 310 -9.62 -1.31 -13.10
C LEU A 310 -10.93 -2.03 -12.81
N VAL A 311 -11.26 -2.20 -11.53
CA VAL A 311 -12.54 -2.79 -11.10
C VAL A 311 -13.72 -2.00 -11.67
N THR A 312 -13.68 -0.68 -11.60
CA THR A 312 -14.74 0.18 -12.15
C THR A 312 -14.91 -0.02 -13.65
N PHE A 313 -13.79 -0.01 -14.39
CA PHE A 313 -13.77 -0.25 -15.83
C PHE A 313 -14.31 -1.63 -16.20
N LEU A 314 -13.78 -2.70 -15.61
CA LEU A 314 -14.16 -4.06 -15.95
C LEU A 314 -15.63 -4.37 -15.68
N ARG A 315 -16.21 -3.82 -14.61
CA ARG A 315 -17.65 -3.97 -14.31
C ARG A 315 -18.55 -3.38 -15.39
N GLN A 316 -18.07 -2.37 -16.12
CA GLN A 316 -18.81 -1.69 -17.18
C GLN A 316 -18.41 -2.16 -18.58
N TRP A 317 -17.25 -2.81 -18.70
CA TRP A 317 -16.73 -3.27 -19.97
C TRP A 317 -17.62 -4.34 -20.60
N ALA A 318 -17.78 -4.30 -21.91
CA ALA A 318 -18.43 -5.33 -22.70
C ALA A 318 -17.75 -5.44 -24.07
N GLY A 319 -17.30 -6.64 -24.43
CA GLY A 319 -16.67 -6.91 -25.73
C GLY A 319 -17.69 -6.98 -26.88
N SER A 320 -17.23 -6.60 -28.07
CA SER A 320 -18.03 -6.61 -29.30
C SER A 320 -17.87 -7.92 -30.08
N ALA A 321 -16.73 -8.60 -29.92
CA ALA A 321 -16.44 -9.86 -30.58
C ALA A 321 -17.41 -10.97 -30.16
N SER A 322 -17.71 -11.85 -31.12
CA SER A 322 -18.60 -13.02 -30.93
C SER A 322 -17.89 -14.25 -30.38
N THR A 323 -16.56 -14.21 -30.27
CA THR A 323 -15.73 -15.32 -29.75
C THR A 323 -14.94 -14.88 -28.54
N LEU A 324 -14.65 -15.83 -27.64
CA LEU A 324 -13.83 -15.57 -26.46
C LEU A 324 -12.41 -15.09 -26.81
N PRO A 325 -11.69 -15.70 -27.79
CA PRO A 325 -10.41 -15.15 -28.25
C PRO A 325 -10.50 -13.70 -28.72
N GLY A 326 -11.54 -13.35 -29.49
CA GLY A 326 -11.73 -11.96 -29.95
C GLY A 326 -11.97 -10.99 -28.79
N ARG A 327 -12.79 -11.39 -27.80
CA ARG A 327 -13.03 -10.57 -26.60
C ARG A 327 -11.80 -10.43 -25.72
N ALA A 328 -10.99 -11.48 -25.62
CA ALA A 328 -9.73 -11.43 -24.91
C ALA A 328 -8.75 -10.44 -25.57
N GLU A 329 -8.64 -10.45 -26.89
CA GLU A 329 -7.82 -9.49 -27.64
C GLU A 329 -8.33 -8.05 -27.48
N GLU A 330 -9.64 -7.80 -27.65
CA GLU A 330 -10.27 -6.49 -27.42
C GLU A 330 -9.93 -5.95 -26.02
N LEU A 331 -10.13 -6.77 -24.98
CA LEU A 331 -9.87 -6.37 -23.61
C LEU A 331 -8.39 -6.06 -23.37
N MET A 332 -7.46 -6.86 -23.92
CA MET A 332 -6.02 -6.58 -23.75
C MET A 332 -5.61 -5.28 -24.44
N ILE A 333 -6.16 -4.97 -25.62
CA ILE A 333 -5.91 -3.69 -26.30
C ILE A 333 -6.39 -2.54 -25.42
N GLU A 334 -7.60 -2.63 -24.87
CA GLU A 334 -8.15 -1.58 -24.01
C GLU A 334 -7.37 -1.39 -22.69
N LEU A 335 -6.85 -2.47 -22.12
CA LEU A 335 -5.97 -2.42 -20.95
C LEU A 335 -4.61 -1.78 -21.28
N TYR A 336 -4.06 -2.05 -22.46
CA TYR A 336 -2.87 -1.38 -22.97
C TYR A 336 -3.11 0.13 -23.16
N GLU A 337 -4.19 0.52 -23.82
CA GLU A 337 -4.55 1.94 -24.06
C GLU A 337 -4.75 2.73 -22.76
N ARG A 338 -5.12 2.04 -21.67
CA ARG A 338 -5.29 2.62 -20.33
C ARG A 338 -4.04 2.55 -19.45
N GLY A 339 -2.93 2.01 -19.96
CA GLY A 339 -1.65 1.96 -19.24
C GLY A 339 -1.59 0.92 -18.12
N TYR A 340 -2.39 -0.15 -18.20
CA TYR A 340 -2.28 -1.32 -17.32
C TYR A 340 -1.25 -2.33 -17.84
N LEU A 341 -1.14 -2.43 -19.16
CA LEU A 341 -0.28 -3.37 -19.87
C LEU A 341 0.54 -2.62 -20.92
N GLY A 342 1.58 -3.27 -21.44
CA GLY A 342 2.38 -2.80 -22.56
C GLY A 342 1.96 -3.49 -23.86
N LEU A 343 2.41 -2.95 -25.00
CA LEU A 343 2.10 -3.52 -26.33
C LEU A 343 2.54 -4.99 -26.46
N GLN A 344 3.63 -5.36 -25.79
CA GLN A 344 4.14 -6.73 -25.81
C GLN A 344 3.14 -7.73 -25.20
N ASP A 345 2.29 -7.32 -24.25
CA ASP A 345 1.26 -8.19 -23.66
C ASP A 345 0.08 -8.42 -24.59
N VAL A 346 -0.26 -7.43 -25.43
CA VAL A 346 -1.24 -7.62 -26.52
C VAL A 346 -0.71 -8.67 -27.51
N GLN A 347 0.55 -8.54 -27.94
CA GLN A 347 1.20 -9.50 -28.82
C GLN A 347 1.31 -10.89 -28.18
N LEU A 348 1.67 -10.95 -26.89
CA LEU A 348 1.74 -12.19 -26.14
C LEU A 348 0.37 -12.86 -26.06
N THR A 349 -0.70 -12.10 -25.86
CA THR A 349 -2.07 -12.61 -25.84
C THR A 349 -2.48 -13.19 -27.18
N GLN A 350 -2.20 -12.50 -28.29
CA GLN A 350 -2.45 -13.02 -29.64
C GLN A 350 -1.72 -14.36 -29.86
N GLN A 351 -0.43 -14.43 -29.48
CA GLN A 351 0.36 -15.66 -29.62
C GLN A 351 -0.11 -16.78 -28.68
N TRP A 352 -0.56 -16.45 -27.47
CA TRP A 352 -1.15 -17.40 -26.54
C TRP A 352 -2.43 -18.03 -27.11
N LEU A 353 -3.36 -17.21 -27.60
CA LEU A 353 -4.62 -17.68 -28.19
C LEU A 353 -4.37 -18.57 -29.42
N LEU A 354 -3.40 -18.20 -30.27
CA LEU A 354 -2.97 -19.01 -31.40
C LEU A 354 -2.32 -20.33 -30.96
N ALA A 355 -1.48 -20.31 -29.92
CA ALA A 355 -0.85 -21.51 -29.38
C ALA A 355 -1.88 -22.49 -28.80
N LEU A 356 -2.88 -21.98 -28.08
CA LEU A 356 -4.00 -22.79 -27.58
C LEU A 356 -4.82 -23.40 -28.71
N ALA A 357 -5.16 -22.62 -29.74
CA ALA A 357 -5.87 -23.14 -30.90
C ALA A 357 -5.09 -24.26 -31.60
N ARG A 358 -3.77 -24.09 -31.76
CA ARG A 358 -2.87 -25.13 -32.31
C ARG A 358 -2.76 -26.36 -31.41
N ALA A 359 -2.82 -26.18 -30.09
CA ALA A 359 -2.86 -27.27 -29.12
C ALA A 359 -4.21 -28.02 -29.10
N GLY A 360 -5.20 -27.60 -29.90
CA GLY A 360 -6.53 -28.22 -29.95
C GLY A 360 -7.46 -27.78 -28.82
N TYR A 361 -7.10 -26.74 -28.07
CA TYR A 361 -7.93 -26.21 -26.98
C TYR A 361 -9.27 -25.68 -27.52
N GLN A 362 -10.37 -26.17 -26.94
CA GLN A 362 -11.72 -25.73 -27.29
C GLN A 362 -12.11 -24.54 -26.41
N PHE A 363 -12.13 -23.35 -27.00
CA PHE A 363 -12.60 -22.15 -26.32
C PHE A 363 -14.11 -22.23 -26.05
N PRO A 364 -14.57 -21.92 -24.83
CA PRO A 364 -16.00 -21.83 -24.54
C PRO A 364 -16.70 -20.81 -25.45
N ALA A 365 -17.95 -21.12 -25.81
CA ALA A 365 -18.80 -20.18 -26.53
C ALA A 365 -19.21 -19.02 -25.63
N ILE A 366 -19.29 -17.82 -26.21
CA ILE A 366 -19.88 -16.66 -25.53
C ILE A 366 -21.35 -16.96 -25.26
N GLN A 367 -21.76 -16.80 -24.00
CA GLN A 367 -23.15 -16.89 -23.60
C GLN A 367 -23.83 -15.53 -23.84
N SER A 368 -25.10 -15.54 -24.23
CA SER A 368 -25.90 -14.31 -24.27
C SER A 368 -25.96 -13.75 -22.85
N ALA A 369 -25.25 -12.64 -22.63
CA ALA A 369 -24.95 -12.16 -21.29
C ALA A 369 -26.23 -12.05 -20.43
N PRO A 370 -26.30 -12.65 -19.24
CA PRO A 370 -27.20 -12.13 -18.24
C PRO A 370 -26.71 -10.72 -17.93
N SER A 371 -27.54 -9.71 -18.18
CA SER A 371 -27.24 -8.34 -17.75
C SER A 371 -26.81 -8.35 -16.28
N PRO A 372 -25.84 -7.51 -15.84
CA PRO A 372 -25.52 -7.33 -14.43
C PRO A 372 -26.78 -7.07 -13.57
N ALA A 373 -27.82 -6.47 -14.16
CA ALA A 373 -29.12 -6.28 -13.54
C ALA A 373 -29.95 -7.58 -13.40
N ALA A 374 -29.86 -8.50 -14.36
CA ALA A 374 -30.56 -9.79 -14.33
C ALA A 374 -29.91 -10.77 -13.33
N ALA A 375 -28.58 -10.78 -13.23
CA ALA A 375 -27.85 -11.54 -12.22
C ALA A 375 -28.12 -11.01 -10.80
N ALA A 376 -28.14 -9.69 -10.64
CA ALA A 376 -28.52 -9.04 -9.38
C ALA A 376 -29.97 -9.32 -8.98
N ALA A 377 -30.91 -9.33 -9.94
CA ALA A 377 -32.31 -9.68 -9.69
C ALA A 377 -32.48 -11.13 -9.25
N ALA A 378 -31.73 -12.08 -9.83
CA ALA A 378 -31.74 -13.48 -9.43
C ALA A 378 -31.18 -13.69 -8.01
N ALA A 379 -30.06 -13.01 -7.67
CA ALA A 379 -29.47 -13.06 -6.33
C ALA A 379 -30.36 -12.38 -5.27
N ALA A 380 -30.99 -11.26 -5.60
CA ALA A 380 -31.91 -10.55 -4.71
C ALA A 380 -33.21 -11.35 -4.48
N ALA A 381 -33.74 -12.04 -5.50
CA ALA A 381 -34.90 -12.91 -5.35
C ALA A 381 -34.61 -14.12 -4.44
N ALA A 382 -33.40 -14.69 -4.52
CA ALA A 382 -32.97 -15.75 -3.63
C ALA A 382 -32.77 -15.27 -2.18
N ALA A 383 -32.22 -14.07 -1.98
CA ALA A 383 -32.05 -13.47 -0.65
C ALA A 383 -33.40 -13.11 0.01
N ALA A 384 -34.38 -12.64 -0.75
CA ALA A 384 -35.72 -12.32 -0.25
C ALA A 384 -36.49 -13.56 0.26
N ALA A 385 -36.20 -14.74 -0.29
CA ALA A 385 -36.84 -15.99 0.13
C ALA A 385 -36.27 -16.58 1.45
N ALA A 386 -35.12 -16.09 1.93
CA ALA A 386 -34.38 -16.67 3.05
C ALA A 386 -34.52 -15.93 4.40
N VAL A 387 -35.27 -14.82 4.47
CA VAL A 387 -35.34 -13.99 5.69
C VAL A 387 -36.54 -14.36 6.56
N LEU A 388 -36.28 -15.02 7.70
CA LEU A 388 -37.17 -15.05 8.88
C LEU A 388 -36.71 -13.98 9.89
N PRO A 389 -37.64 -13.26 10.56
CA PRO A 389 -37.28 -12.07 11.32
C PRO A 389 -36.77 -12.41 12.73
N GLN A 390 -35.57 -11.94 13.08
CA GLN A 390 -35.11 -11.89 14.47
C GLN A 390 -35.35 -10.52 15.09
N LYS A 391 -36.00 -10.53 16.26
CA LYS A 391 -36.31 -9.37 17.09
C LYS A 391 -35.06 -8.88 17.82
N SER A 392 -34.76 -7.59 17.68
CA SER A 392 -33.77 -6.84 18.46
C SER A 392 -34.43 -6.24 19.70
N THR A 393 -33.86 -6.50 20.87
CA THR A 393 -34.14 -5.72 22.10
C THR A 393 -32.84 -5.43 22.83
N SER A 394 -32.43 -4.16 22.88
CA SER A 394 -31.77 -3.59 24.05
C SER A 394 -31.79 -2.05 23.96
N LYS A 395 -32.46 -1.44 24.93
CA LYS A 395 -32.46 0.01 25.18
C LYS A 395 -31.37 0.29 26.21
N PHE A 396 -30.44 1.20 25.91
CA PHE A 396 -29.56 1.80 26.90
C PHE A 396 -29.93 3.28 27.12
N LYS A 397 -30.21 3.62 28.39
CA LYS A 397 -30.46 4.98 28.89
C LYS A 397 -29.13 5.64 29.26
N ALA A 398 -28.85 6.82 28.71
CA ALA A 398 -27.77 7.69 29.14
C ALA A 398 -28.22 8.56 30.32
N ALA A 399 -27.45 8.55 31.42
CA ALA A 399 -27.60 9.46 32.55
C ALA A 399 -26.51 10.54 32.47
N ARG A 400 -26.90 11.81 32.58
CA ARG A 400 -26.00 12.98 32.69
C ARG A 400 -25.84 13.36 34.16
N PRO A 401 -24.62 13.67 34.65
CA PRO A 401 -24.47 14.33 35.94
C PRO A 401 -24.46 15.86 35.78
N ASN A 402 -25.28 16.51 36.60
CA ASN A 402 -25.29 17.95 36.85
C ASN A 402 -24.16 18.31 37.83
N ILE A 403 -23.28 19.25 37.48
CA ILE A 403 -22.37 19.90 38.45
C ILE A 403 -22.59 21.41 38.39
N LYS A 404 -22.95 21.97 39.55
CA LYS A 404 -23.15 23.39 39.82
C LYS A 404 -21.79 24.07 40.04
N VAL A 405 -21.57 25.22 39.41
CA VAL A 405 -20.42 26.10 39.68
C VAL A 405 -20.88 27.26 40.56
N THR A 406 -20.23 27.44 41.70
CA THR A 406 -20.39 28.59 42.60
C THR A 406 -19.20 29.53 42.46
N ALA A 407 -19.49 30.83 42.27
CA ALA A 407 -18.52 31.92 42.21
C ALA A 407 -18.13 32.43 43.62
N GLY A 408 -16.89 32.88 43.76
CA GLY A 408 -16.36 33.60 44.93
C GLY A 408 -15.11 34.42 44.56
N PRO A 409 -14.81 35.53 45.26
CA PRO A 409 -14.41 36.78 44.61
C PRO A 409 -12.91 37.08 44.55
N ALA A 410 -12.60 38.07 43.71
CA ALA A 410 -11.29 38.63 43.39
C ALA A 410 -10.62 39.39 44.56
N ALA A 411 -9.29 39.36 44.57
CA ALA A 411 -8.45 40.32 45.29
C ALA A 411 -7.20 40.66 44.44
N ALA A 412 -6.95 41.95 44.23
CA ALA A 412 -5.71 42.51 43.68
C ALA A 412 -4.59 42.48 44.75
N PRO A 413 -3.29 42.61 44.37
CA PRO A 413 -2.66 43.93 44.54
C PRO A 413 -1.48 44.29 43.58
N THR A 414 -1.40 45.59 43.28
CA THR A 414 -0.24 46.53 43.16
C THR A 414 1.12 46.17 42.53
N GLN A 415 1.43 46.91 41.46
CA GLN A 415 2.65 47.68 41.08
C GLN A 415 4.11 47.23 41.36
N SER A 416 4.85 47.21 40.23
CA SER A 416 6.21 47.70 39.95
C SER A 416 7.44 46.95 40.51
N VAL A 417 8.37 46.54 39.62
CA VAL A 417 9.78 46.99 39.52
C VAL A 417 10.35 46.49 38.17
N ARG A 418 11.03 47.38 37.43
CA ARG A 418 11.80 47.06 36.19
C ARG A 418 13.12 46.36 36.53
N GLY A 419 13.49 45.33 35.75
CA GLY A 419 14.89 44.90 35.62
C GLY A 419 15.10 43.51 34.99
N ALA A 420 15.95 43.47 33.94
CA ALA A 420 16.67 42.32 33.35
C ALA A 420 15.99 41.47 32.25
N VAL A 421 16.34 41.82 31.00
CA VAL A 421 16.47 41.02 29.76
C VAL A 421 15.77 39.65 29.73
N ARG A 422 14.49 39.62 29.33
CA ARG A 422 13.83 38.41 28.78
C ARG A 422 13.77 38.58 27.26
N GLY A 423 14.31 37.64 26.50
CA GLY A 423 13.89 37.53 25.10
C GLY A 423 12.39 37.25 25.04
N GLU A 424 11.75 37.51 23.90
CA GLU A 424 10.28 37.40 23.77
C GLU A 424 9.86 35.99 23.29
N LYS A 425 8.75 35.44 23.82
CA LYS A 425 8.14 34.20 23.30
C LYS A 425 7.26 34.59 22.12
N TRP A 426 7.42 33.94 20.98
CA TRP A 426 6.64 34.22 19.77
C TRP A 426 5.87 33.00 19.31
N ALA A 427 4.60 33.16 18.96
CA ALA A 427 3.82 32.15 18.27
C ALA A 427 3.62 32.56 16.82
N VAL A 428 3.95 31.67 15.89
CA VAL A 428 3.91 31.93 14.46
C VAL A 428 2.85 31.05 13.81
N PHE A 429 1.92 31.67 13.10
CA PHE A 429 0.85 31.01 12.37
C PHE A 429 0.81 31.48 10.92
N THR A 430 0.27 30.64 10.05
CA THR A 430 -0.36 31.07 8.79
C THR A 430 -1.87 31.05 8.96
N SER A 431 -2.60 31.82 8.17
CA SER A 431 -4.05 31.68 8.10
C SER A 431 -4.55 31.87 6.68
N ALA A 432 -5.68 31.22 6.39
CA ALA A 432 -6.45 31.32 5.14
C ALA A 432 -7.89 31.79 5.38
N ARG A 433 -8.18 32.25 6.61
CA ARG A 433 -9.54 32.42 7.14
C ARG A 433 -9.58 33.42 8.28
N ALA A 434 -10.78 33.76 8.75
CA ALA A 434 -10.97 34.62 9.91
C ALA A 434 -10.33 34.02 11.20
N PRO A 435 -9.99 34.85 12.21
CA PRO A 435 -9.31 34.39 13.42
C PRO A 435 -9.99 33.18 14.08
N THR A 436 -9.23 32.09 14.20
CA THR A 436 -9.70 30.79 14.73
C THR A 436 -9.58 30.72 16.24
N ALA A 437 -10.30 29.79 16.88
CA ALA A 437 -10.19 29.57 18.33
C ALA A 437 -8.74 29.26 18.75
N ALA A 438 -7.99 28.52 17.92
CA ALA A 438 -6.57 28.23 18.13
C ALA A 438 -5.72 29.52 18.26
N ILE A 439 -5.78 30.42 17.27
CA ILE A 439 -5.03 31.68 17.30
C ILE A 439 -5.46 32.54 18.49
N LYS A 440 -6.78 32.61 18.74
CA LYS A 440 -7.34 33.40 19.85
C LYS A 440 -6.85 32.92 21.21
N ALA A 441 -6.79 31.60 21.42
CA ALA A 441 -6.30 31.01 22.65
C ALA A 441 -4.83 31.35 22.88
N VAL A 442 -3.99 31.27 21.84
CA VAL A 442 -2.56 31.58 21.95
C VAL A 442 -2.33 33.08 22.17
N ALA A 443 -3.10 33.94 21.50
CA ALA A 443 -3.07 35.39 21.68
C ALA A 443 -3.51 35.86 23.08
N ALA A 444 -4.24 35.02 23.82
CA ALA A 444 -4.63 35.27 25.19
C ALA A 444 -3.57 34.84 26.22
N LEU A 445 -2.49 34.16 25.81
CA LEU A 445 -1.45 33.68 26.73
C LEU A 445 -0.51 34.78 27.18
N ASP A 446 -0.26 34.83 28.49
CA ASP A 446 0.66 35.81 29.08
C ASP A 446 2.11 35.61 28.61
N GLY A 447 2.69 36.72 28.15
CA GLY A 447 4.08 36.81 27.71
C GLY A 447 4.37 36.18 26.35
N TRP A 448 3.34 35.83 25.56
CA TRP A 448 3.48 35.44 24.16
C TRP A 448 3.11 36.60 23.24
N GLN A 449 3.96 36.86 22.25
CA GLN A 449 3.63 37.65 21.07
C GLN A 449 3.14 36.70 19.98
N VAL A 450 2.15 37.12 19.19
CA VAL A 450 1.63 36.30 18.10
C VAL A 450 1.84 37.03 16.79
N VAL A 451 2.37 36.33 15.79
CA VAL A 451 2.41 36.79 14.40
C VAL A 451 1.65 35.81 13.51
N VAL A 452 0.77 36.35 12.67
CA VAL A 452 -0.02 35.60 11.68
C VAL A 452 0.37 36.09 10.29
N VAL A 453 0.81 35.16 9.44
CA VAL A 453 1.17 35.40 8.05
C VAL A 453 -0.02 35.08 7.15
N ALA A 454 -0.49 36.06 6.39
CA ALA A 454 -1.60 35.90 5.46
C ALA A 454 -1.21 35.12 4.19
N ASP A 455 -2.17 34.41 3.62
CA ASP A 455 -2.17 33.93 2.23
C ASP A 455 -3.18 34.74 1.37
N SER A 456 -3.40 34.33 0.12
CA SER A 456 -4.35 35.01 -0.77
C SER A 456 -5.83 34.77 -0.43
N ALA A 457 -6.14 33.76 0.40
CA ALA A 457 -7.50 33.46 0.84
C ALA A 457 -7.88 34.18 2.14
N THR A 458 -6.91 34.80 2.82
CA THR A 458 -7.11 35.47 4.09
C THR A 458 -7.99 36.72 3.93
N PRO A 459 -9.06 36.90 4.73
CA PRO A 459 -9.91 38.07 4.62
C PRO A 459 -9.16 39.39 4.86
N ASP A 460 -9.38 40.42 4.03
CA ASP A 460 -8.77 41.75 4.21
C ASP A 460 -9.15 42.41 5.55
N THR A 461 -10.23 41.96 6.18
CA THR A 461 -10.71 42.43 7.49
C THR A 461 -10.04 41.70 8.66
N TRP A 462 -9.01 40.89 8.44
CA TRP A 462 -8.39 40.09 9.47
C TRP A 462 -7.76 40.97 10.55
N SER A 463 -8.23 40.80 11.79
CA SER A 463 -7.64 41.45 12.96
C SER A 463 -8.00 40.69 14.23
N TRP A 464 -7.09 40.70 15.19
CA TRP A 464 -7.35 40.21 16.54
C TRP A 464 -6.44 40.94 17.55
N PRO A 465 -6.91 41.25 18.77
CA PRO A 465 -6.07 41.86 19.80
C PRO A 465 -4.83 41.01 20.09
N ASN A 466 -3.70 41.67 20.36
CA ASN A 466 -2.41 41.03 20.66
C ASN A 466 -1.85 40.12 19.56
N VAL A 467 -2.27 40.34 18.31
CA VAL A 467 -1.71 39.65 17.14
C VAL A 467 -1.15 40.65 16.14
N THR A 468 0.10 40.43 15.75
CA THR A 468 0.70 41.07 14.58
C THR A 468 0.24 40.32 13.33
N PHE A 469 -0.57 40.98 12.51
CA PHE A 469 -0.97 40.43 11.22
C PHE A 469 -0.05 40.94 10.11
N LEU A 470 0.47 40.02 9.31
CA LEU A 470 1.29 40.31 8.13
C LEU A 470 0.47 40.01 6.87
N SER A 471 -0.28 41.00 6.40
CA SER A 471 -0.96 40.96 5.08
C SER A 471 0.06 40.75 3.95
N LEU A 472 -0.39 40.32 2.76
CA LEU A 472 0.50 40.14 1.61
C LEU A 472 1.31 41.39 1.28
N GLN A 473 0.72 42.58 1.42
CA GLN A 473 1.42 43.85 1.25
C GLN A 473 2.47 44.07 2.34
N GLN A 474 2.10 43.92 3.61
CA GLN A 474 3.03 44.10 4.73
C GLN A 474 4.19 43.12 4.66
N GLN A 475 3.97 41.89 4.18
CA GLN A 475 5.04 40.94 3.94
C GLN A 475 6.08 41.51 2.95
N GLN A 476 5.64 42.09 1.82
CA GLN A 476 6.55 42.72 0.85
C GLN A 476 7.31 43.91 1.46
N GLU A 477 6.66 44.68 2.34
CA GLU A 477 7.28 45.82 3.03
C GLU A 477 8.38 45.40 4.02
N LEU A 478 8.40 44.14 4.50
CA LEU A 478 9.50 43.61 5.32
C LEU A 478 10.82 43.48 4.54
N GLY A 479 10.77 43.44 3.21
CA GLY A 479 11.97 43.39 2.36
C GLY A 479 12.78 42.10 2.48
N TYR A 480 12.15 40.97 2.88
CA TYR A 480 12.83 39.68 2.95
C TYR A 480 12.98 39.03 1.57
N ASP A 481 14.22 38.80 1.12
CA ASP A 481 14.50 38.21 -0.20
C ASP A 481 13.82 36.84 -0.42
N ILE A 482 13.59 36.06 0.65
CA ILE A 482 12.92 34.76 0.59
C ILE A 482 11.49 34.83 0.00
N LEU A 483 10.85 36.00 0.03
CA LEU A 483 9.53 36.23 -0.57
C LEU A 483 9.51 36.01 -2.08
N GLN A 484 10.67 36.12 -2.74
CA GLN A 484 10.81 35.88 -4.17
C GLN A 484 10.81 34.38 -4.52
N HIS A 485 11.02 33.51 -3.52
CA HIS A 485 11.15 32.07 -3.71
C HIS A 485 9.98 31.27 -3.12
N ILE A 486 9.10 31.92 -2.35
CA ILE A 486 7.97 31.27 -1.67
C ILE A 486 6.66 31.86 -2.18
N PRO A 487 5.83 31.08 -2.90
CA PRO A 487 4.52 31.53 -3.35
C PRO A 487 3.62 31.98 -2.17
N PRO A 488 2.70 32.95 -2.38
CA PRO A 488 1.79 33.44 -1.34
C PRO A 488 0.91 32.35 -0.68
N ASP A 489 0.51 31.33 -1.45
CA ASP A 489 -0.43 30.29 -1.02
C ASP A 489 0.28 28.98 -0.60
N ASP A 490 1.59 29.05 -0.33
CA ASP A 490 2.39 27.91 0.11
C ASP A 490 2.51 27.87 1.64
N HIS A 491 2.44 26.69 2.25
CA HIS A 491 2.66 26.54 3.69
C HIS A 491 4.04 27.07 4.14
N ALA A 492 5.06 27.01 3.28
CA ALA A 492 6.38 27.57 3.51
C ALA A 492 6.36 29.10 3.73
N ARG A 493 5.27 29.80 3.38
CA ARG A 493 5.09 31.24 3.64
C ARG A 493 5.17 31.57 5.13
N LYS A 494 4.95 30.59 6.00
CA LYS A 494 5.18 30.68 7.45
C LYS A 494 6.60 31.11 7.83
N ASN A 495 7.60 30.84 6.97
CA ASN A 495 8.98 31.30 7.17
C ASN A 495 9.09 32.82 7.34
N ILE A 496 8.18 33.60 6.76
CA ILE A 496 8.13 35.06 6.94
C ILE A 496 7.82 35.42 8.40
N GLY A 497 6.92 34.67 9.03
CA GLY A 497 6.59 34.84 10.44
C GLY A 497 7.74 34.42 11.37
N TYR A 498 8.50 33.37 11.02
CA TYR A 498 9.70 33.01 11.77
C TYR A 498 10.76 34.11 11.67
N LEU A 499 11.05 34.62 10.47
CA LEU A 499 11.99 35.73 10.28
C LEU A 499 11.52 36.98 11.02
N TYR A 500 10.23 37.27 10.98
CA TYR A 500 9.63 38.37 11.73
C TYR A 500 9.88 38.20 13.23
N ALA A 501 9.50 37.06 13.81
CA ALA A 501 9.72 36.75 15.22
C ALA A 501 11.21 36.85 15.62
N VAL A 502 12.11 36.27 14.81
CA VAL A 502 13.57 36.29 15.06
C VAL A 502 14.11 37.72 15.00
N SER A 503 13.68 38.53 14.03
CA SER A 503 14.08 39.94 13.94
C SER A 503 13.59 40.79 15.13
N HIS A 504 12.56 40.31 15.85
CA HIS A 504 12.05 40.89 17.09
C HIS A 504 12.53 40.14 18.34
N ALA A 505 13.76 39.60 18.28
CA ALA A 505 14.45 38.97 19.41
C ALA A 505 13.71 37.79 20.06
N ALA A 506 12.99 37.00 19.25
CA ALA A 506 12.40 35.76 19.72
C ALA A 506 13.44 34.84 20.36
N TYR A 507 13.23 34.45 21.62
CA TYR A 507 14.04 33.40 22.26
C TYR A 507 13.42 32.01 22.11
N ALA A 508 12.09 31.96 21.90
CA ALA A 508 11.33 30.75 21.70
C ALA A 508 10.26 31.03 20.66
N VAL A 509 10.09 30.10 19.73
CA VAL A 509 9.03 30.13 18.72
C VAL A 509 8.12 28.93 18.92
N TYR A 510 6.83 29.19 19.12
CA TYR A 510 5.78 28.19 19.01
C TYR A 510 5.30 28.15 17.57
N ASP A 511 5.51 26.99 16.94
CA ASP A 511 5.08 26.71 15.58
C ASP A 511 3.60 26.27 15.61
N GLY A 512 2.69 27.20 15.37
CA GLY A 512 1.26 26.99 15.57
C GLY A 512 0.49 26.76 14.27
N ALA A 513 -0.41 25.78 14.24
CA ALA A 513 -1.38 25.63 13.15
C ALA A 513 -2.71 26.27 13.55
N ASP A 514 -3.34 27.04 12.67
CA ASP A 514 -4.60 27.74 12.97
C ASP A 514 -5.81 26.78 13.14
N SER A 515 -5.62 25.47 12.92
CA SER A 515 -6.56 24.38 13.16
C SER A 515 -6.34 23.64 14.48
N GLN A 516 -5.27 23.93 15.23
CA GLN A 516 -4.89 23.18 16.44
C GLN A 516 -5.11 24.02 17.70
N GLU A 517 -6.16 23.72 18.45
CA GLU A 517 -6.46 24.38 19.72
C GLU A 517 -5.54 23.88 20.85
N LEU A 518 -5.17 24.78 21.75
CA LEU A 518 -4.44 24.40 22.95
C LEU A 518 -5.35 23.63 23.91
N LEU A 519 -4.87 22.48 24.41
CA LEU A 519 -5.56 21.70 25.43
C LEU A 519 -5.38 22.27 26.84
N GLN A 520 -4.41 23.17 27.01
CA GLN A 520 -4.04 23.78 28.29
C GLN A 520 -3.92 25.30 28.09
N ASP A 521 -4.04 26.06 29.17
CA ASP A 521 -3.93 27.52 29.20
C ASP A 521 -2.46 28.01 29.21
N TYR A 522 -1.54 27.17 28.76
CA TYR A 522 -0.13 27.52 28.57
C TYR A 522 0.53 26.67 27.49
N ILE A 523 1.65 27.15 26.96
CA ILE A 523 2.54 26.38 26.09
C ILE A 523 3.75 25.95 26.94
N PRO A 524 3.99 24.64 27.13
CA PRO A 524 5.16 24.17 27.87
C PRO A 524 6.43 24.55 27.11
N VAL A 525 7.29 25.35 27.76
CA VAL A 525 8.61 25.71 27.22
C VAL A 525 9.65 25.05 28.10
N LEU A 526 10.30 24.01 27.60
CA LEU A 526 11.45 23.43 28.28
C LEU A 526 12.53 24.50 28.46
N ARG A 527 13.04 24.62 29.69
CA ARG A 527 14.20 25.45 30.01
C ARG A 527 15.35 24.52 30.35
N CYS A 528 16.53 24.76 29.79
CA CYS A 528 17.75 24.12 30.28
C CYS A 528 18.01 24.63 31.71
N GLY A 529 17.66 23.82 32.70
CA GLY A 529 18.00 23.99 34.09
C GLY A 529 18.18 22.60 34.68
N ASP A 530 19.30 22.39 35.36
CA ASP A 530 19.63 21.14 36.03
C ASP A 530 18.41 20.59 36.77
N ALA A 531 17.93 19.42 36.34
CA ALA A 531 16.92 18.62 37.03
C ALA A 531 15.65 19.37 37.50
N GLY A 532 14.85 19.89 36.57
CA GLY A 532 13.38 19.90 36.70
C GLY A 532 12.78 20.56 37.95
N ARG A 533 13.26 21.74 38.37
CA ARG A 533 12.53 22.61 39.30
C ARG A 533 12.51 24.06 38.80
N GLU A 534 11.33 24.67 38.80
CA GLU A 534 11.20 26.12 38.69
C GLU A 534 11.96 26.78 39.85
N THR A 535 13.03 27.51 39.53
CA THR A 535 13.69 28.39 40.50
C THR A 535 13.39 29.84 40.16
N THR A 536 12.40 30.39 40.87
CA THR A 536 12.34 31.82 41.15
C THR A 536 13.56 32.20 42.01
N ARG A 537 14.67 32.60 41.38
CA ARG A 537 15.68 33.56 41.91
C ARG A 537 16.89 33.61 40.98
N ASN A 538 17.31 34.84 40.67
CA ASN A 538 18.61 35.28 40.15
C ASN A 538 19.62 34.17 39.80
N ILE A 539 19.76 33.87 38.51
CA ILE A 539 20.93 33.17 37.99
C ILE A 539 21.54 34.04 36.89
N THR A 540 22.75 34.52 37.16
CA THR A 540 23.72 34.95 36.16
C THR A 540 23.94 33.83 35.16
N ALA A 541 23.56 34.08 33.90
CA ALA A 541 23.60 33.11 32.82
C ALA A 541 24.98 32.43 32.70
N SER A 542 25.01 31.11 32.82
CA SER A 542 26.08 30.27 32.27
C SER A 542 25.48 29.47 31.11
N PRO A 543 26.05 29.49 29.90
CA PRO A 543 25.54 28.72 28.77
C PRO A 543 25.63 27.23 29.07
N CYS A 544 24.71 26.42 28.52
CA CYS A 544 24.71 24.96 28.64
C CYS A 544 26.11 24.39 28.35
N ALA A 545 26.76 23.84 29.38
CA ALA A 545 28.05 23.17 29.22
C ALA A 545 27.82 21.80 28.54
N GLY A 546 27.89 21.78 27.22
CA GLY A 546 27.94 20.55 26.42
C GLY A 546 29.21 20.53 25.59
N LEU A 547 30.27 19.90 26.12
CA LEU A 547 31.51 19.60 25.40
C LEU A 547 31.26 18.53 24.34
N TYR A 548 31.14 18.89 23.06
CA TYR A 548 31.33 17.95 21.95
C TYR A 548 31.96 18.66 20.74
N THR A 549 33.18 18.24 20.38
CA THR A 549 33.86 18.52 19.11
C THR A 549 33.24 17.68 18.00
N VAL A 550 32.84 18.33 16.89
CA VAL A 550 32.55 17.64 15.62
C VAL A 550 33.87 17.05 15.12
N ALA A 551 33.91 15.74 14.89
CA ALA A 551 35.06 15.10 14.24
C ALA A 551 35.09 15.51 12.76
N ASP A 552 36.27 15.90 12.28
CA ASP A 552 36.48 16.35 10.91
C ASP A 552 36.05 15.27 9.91
N ALA A 553 35.13 15.62 9.00
CA ALA A 553 34.83 14.80 7.83
C ALA A 553 35.94 15.02 6.77
N PRO A 554 36.34 13.97 6.02
CA PRO A 554 37.32 14.11 4.94
C PRO A 554 36.85 15.10 3.85
N ALA A 555 37.82 15.78 3.24
CA ALA A 555 37.66 16.92 2.35
C ALA A 555 36.86 16.69 1.05
N ASP A 556 36.41 15.45 0.78
CA ASP A 556 35.78 15.07 -0.50
C ASP A 556 34.28 14.75 -0.36
N SER A 557 33.67 15.03 0.78
CA SER A 557 32.21 14.96 0.91
C SER A 557 31.57 16.22 0.35
N ASN A 558 30.71 16.08 -0.66
CA ASN A 558 29.83 17.15 -1.16
C ASN A 558 28.85 17.55 -0.06
N VAL A 559 29.32 18.34 0.90
CA VAL A 559 28.51 19.03 1.90
C VAL A 559 27.92 20.25 1.21
N PHE A 560 26.60 20.26 1.12
CA PHE A 560 25.80 21.41 0.69
C PHE A 560 26.32 22.70 1.35
N ASP A 561 26.75 23.66 0.53
CA ASP A 561 27.18 24.98 0.99
C ASP A 561 25.96 25.92 1.03
N PRO A 562 25.44 26.26 2.22
CA PRO A 562 24.29 27.15 2.34
C PRO A 562 24.57 28.56 1.81
N TRP A 563 25.83 28.96 1.60
CA TRP A 563 26.18 30.27 1.03
C TRP A 563 25.64 30.46 -0.39
N GLN A 564 25.37 29.38 -1.12
CA GLN A 564 24.79 29.47 -2.47
C GLN A 564 23.34 29.99 -2.48
N LEU A 565 22.64 29.94 -1.35
CA LEU A 565 21.29 30.51 -1.18
C LEU A 565 21.30 32.00 -0.79
N PHE A 566 22.41 32.51 -0.27
CA PHE A 566 22.48 33.85 0.35
C PHE A 566 23.51 34.79 -0.29
N ALA A 567 24.23 34.36 -1.34
CA ALA A 567 25.24 35.17 -2.00
C ALA A 567 24.61 36.14 -3.03
N ARG A 568 24.73 37.45 -2.77
CA ARG A 568 24.52 38.50 -3.77
C ARG A 568 25.42 38.26 -4.98
N SER A 569 24.86 38.32 -6.19
CA SER A 569 25.60 38.33 -7.45
C SER A 569 26.62 39.48 -7.47
N ALA A 570 27.91 39.16 -7.54
CA ALA A 570 28.94 40.14 -7.85
C ALA A 570 28.90 40.45 -9.35
N LEU A 571 28.61 41.70 -9.71
CA LEU A 571 29.01 42.29 -10.98
C LEU A 571 29.77 43.60 -10.71
N HIS A 572 30.96 43.65 -11.29
CA HIS A 572 32.05 44.61 -11.20
C HIS A 572 31.69 46.12 -11.15
N THR A 573 32.47 46.92 -10.42
CA THR A 573 33.64 47.67 -10.97
C THR A 573 34.37 48.42 -9.85
N ALA A 574 35.65 48.70 -10.08
CA ALA A 574 36.66 49.10 -9.13
C ALA A 574 36.56 50.56 -8.62
N SER A 575 36.92 50.79 -7.36
CA SER A 575 38.17 51.45 -6.95
C SER A 575 38.03 52.27 -5.66
N SER A 576 39.11 52.23 -4.86
CA SER A 576 39.46 53.11 -3.75
C SER A 576 38.69 53.02 -2.43
N ASN A 577 39.36 52.40 -1.45
CA ASN A 577 39.46 52.74 -0.04
C ASN A 577 38.42 53.69 0.55
N THR A 578 37.49 53.17 1.38
CA THR A 578 37.49 53.34 2.84
C THR A 578 36.25 52.72 3.49
N SER A 579 36.47 52.01 4.60
CA SER A 579 35.50 51.52 5.61
C SER A 579 34.17 50.96 5.12
N SER A 580 34.13 49.65 4.80
CA SER A 580 32.88 48.89 4.83
C SER A 580 32.89 47.94 6.04
N ALA A 581 32.02 48.21 7.01
CA ALA A 581 31.57 47.21 7.96
C ALA A 581 30.78 46.14 7.17
N ALA A 582 31.49 45.19 6.56
CA ALA A 582 30.90 44.02 5.96
C ALA A 582 30.62 43.02 7.09
N THR A 583 29.35 42.88 7.45
CA THR A 583 28.82 41.85 8.34
C THR A 583 29.08 40.47 7.75
N GLN A 584 30.27 39.91 8.02
CA GLN A 584 30.51 38.47 7.94
C GLN A 584 29.77 37.80 9.10
N MET A 585 28.87 36.87 8.82
CA MET A 585 28.33 35.97 9.86
C MET A 585 29.43 34.98 10.26
N CYS A 586 30.07 35.24 11.39
CA CYS A 586 30.94 34.27 12.05
C CYS A 586 30.08 33.33 12.90
N PHE A 587 29.94 32.06 12.48
CA PHE A 587 29.41 31.02 13.36
C PHE A 587 30.47 30.64 14.40
N SER A 588 30.23 31.03 15.66
CA SER A 588 31.00 30.55 16.81
C SER A 588 30.87 29.03 16.93
N ARG A 589 31.98 28.31 17.13
CA ARG A 589 32.00 26.87 17.46
C ARG A 589 31.29 26.54 18.80
N GLN A 590 30.90 27.54 19.58
CA GLN A 590 30.12 27.41 20.80
C GLN A 590 28.75 28.06 20.60
N MET A 591 27.82 27.36 19.97
CA MET A 591 26.39 27.66 20.04
C MET A 591 25.70 26.57 20.86
N ALA A 592 24.96 26.98 21.88
CA ALA A 592 24.04 26.08 22.56
C ALA A 592 23.09 25.47 21.52
N ALA A 593 22.90 24.15 21.55
CA ALA A 593 22.00 23.49 20.61
C ALA A 593 20.57 24.04 20.77
N PRO A 594 19.86 24.34 19.67
CA PRO A 594 18.46 24.73 19.75
C PRO A 594 17.66 23.57 20.34
N LEU A 595 16.78 23.87 21.30
CA LEU A 595 15.88 22.89 21.88
C LEU A 595 14.61 22.82 21.03
N ILE A 596 14.40 21.69 20.37
CA ILE A 596 13.18 21.42 19.61
C ILE A 596 12.29 20.52 20.47
N GLN A 597 11.08 21.01 20.80
CA GLN A 597 10.06 20.27 21.51
C GLN A 597 8.91 20.01 20.55
N HIS A 598 8.56 18.74 20.36
CA HIS A 598 7.38 18.35 19.58
C HIS A 598 6.26 17.93 20.52
N SER A 599 5.08 18.54 20.35
CA SER A 599 3.88 18.20 21.12
C SER A 599 2.93 17.39 20.26
N LEU A 600 2.35 16.34 20.84
CA LEU A 600 1.38 15.48 20.16
C LEU A 600 -0.01 16.14 20.16
N SER A 601 -0.70 16.10 19.03
CA SER A 601 -2.12 16.45 18.95
C SER A 601 -2.98 15.28 19.42
N ASN A 602 -4.02 15.55 20.22
CA ASN A 602 -5.01 14.54 20.61
C ASN A 602 -6.32 14.76 19.84
N GLN A 603 -6.93 13.69 19.33
CA GLN A 603 -8.33 13.71 18.87
C GLN A 603 -9.24 13.21 19.99
N GLN A 604 -10.47 13.72 20.01
CA GLN A 604 -11.40 13.85 21.15
C GLN A 604 -11.79 12.60 21.98
N ASP A 605 -11.17 11.42 21.83
CA ASP A 605 -11.59 10.20 22.55
C ASP A 605 -10.52 9.52 23.41
N ALA A 606 -9.29 10.04 23.47
CA ALA A 606 -8.29 9.50 24.40
C ALA A 606 -8.25 10.33 25.69
N VAL A 607 -8.86 9.81 26.76
CA VAL A 607 -8.54 10.23 28.13
C VAL A 607 -7.11 9.76 28.42
N VAL A 608 -6.13 10.52 27.95
CA VAL A 608 -4.73 10.32 28.31
C VAL A 608 -4.46 11.15 29.55
N ASP A 609 -3.90 10.50 30.56
CA ASP A 609 -3.31 11.15 31.72
C ASP A 609 -2.40 12.30 31.24
N PRO A 610 -2.62 13.56 31.66
CA PRO A 610 -1.92 14.75 31.13
C PRO A 610 -0.43 14.83 31.49
N THR A 611 0.22 13.71 31.84
CA THR A 611 1.67 13.61 31.97
C THR A 611 2.31 13.82 30.60
N THR A 612 2.64 15.09 30.37
CA THR A 612 3.19 15.62 29.13
C THR A 612 4.62 15.09 28.98
N PHE A 613 4.81 13.99 28.25
CA PHE A 613 6.16 13.55 27.89
C PHE A 613 6.66 14.42 26.75
N SER A 614 7.49 15.42 27.07
CA SER A 614 8.28 16.11 26.07
C SER A 614 9.49 15.23 25.73
N VAL A 615 9.59 14.76 24.49
CA VAL A 615 10.77 14.04 24.01
C VAL A 615 11.81 15.06 23.58
N VAL A 616 12.91 15.15 24.32
CA VAL A 616 14.12 15.85 23.86
C VAL A 616 14.89 14.86 23.00
N LEU A 617 15.00 15.11 21.69
CA LEU A 617 15.83 14.29 20.82
C LEU A 617 17.32 14.63 21.09
N PRO A 618 18.14 13.71 21.65
CA PRO A 618 19.57 13.95 21.76
C PRO A 618 20.20 13.94 20.37
N ARG A 619 21.28 14.72 20.18
CA ARG A 619 22.02 14.81 18.89
C ARG A 619 22.51 13.47 18.31
N ASN A 620 22.53 12.38 19.09
CA ASN A 620 23.11 11.10 18.70
C ASN A 620 22.08 10.01 18.36
N VAL A 621 20.86 10.34 17.93
CA VAL A 621 20.03 9.36 17.21
C VAL A 621 20.49 9.30 15.76
N THR A 622 21.73 8.88 15.53
CA THR A 622 22.10 8.26 14.26
C THR A 622 21.41 6.91 14.23
N ALA A 623 20.64 6.63 13.18
CA ALA A 623 20.14 5.30 12.88
C ALA A 623 21.26 4.27 13.08
N PRO A 624 20.98 3.07 13.62
CA PRO A 624 22.01 2.05 13.72
C PRO A 624 22.60 1.84 12.32
N ALA A 625 23.93 1.91 12.22
CA ALA A 625 24.62 1.49 11.02
C ALA A 625 24.15 0.06 10.71
N ILE A 626 23.45 -0.10 9.59
CA ILE A 626 23.10 -1.41 9.04
C ILE A 626 24.43 -2.14 8.86
N ARG A 627 24.65 -3.18 9.65
CA ARG A 627 25.71 -4.16 9.39
C ARG A 627 25.21 -5.18 8.40
#